data_AF-U6DZE1-F1
#
_entry.id   AF-U6DZE1-F1
#
_cell.length_a   1.000
_cell.length_b   1.000
_cell.length_c   1.000
_cell.angle_alpha   90.00
_cell.angle_beta   90.00
_cell.angle_gamma   90.00
#
_symmetry.space_group_name_H-M   'P 1'
#
loop_
_entity.id
_entity.type
_entity.pdbx_description
1 polymer ?
#
loop_
_entity_poly.entity_id
_entity_poly.type
_entity_poly.pdbx_seq_one_letter_code
_entity_poly.pdbx_strand_id
1 'polypeptide(L)'
;MCENCADLVEVLNEISDIEGGDGLQLRKEHTLKIFAYINSWTQRQCLCCFKEYKHLEIFNQVVCALINLVIAQVQVLRDQLCKHCTAINIDSTWQDETNQVEEPLNIERECKEGGTERQKSIEKKSNSTRICNLTEEESSKSCDPFSLWSTDEKEKLLLCVAKIFQIQFPLYTAYKHNTHPTIEDISTQESNILGAFCDMNDVEVPLHLLRYVCLFCGKNGLSLMKDCFEYGTPETLPFLIAHAFITVVSNIRIWLHIPAVMQHIIPFRTYVIRYLCKLSDQELRQSAARNMADLMWSTVKEPLDTTLCFDKESLDLAFKYFMSPTLTMRLAGLSQITNQLHTFNDVCNNESLVSDTETSIAKELADWLISNNVVEHIFGPNLHIEIIKQCQVILNFLAAEGRLSTQHIDCIWAAAQLKHCSRYIHDLFPSLIKNLDPVPLRHLLNLVSALEPSVHTEQTLYLASMLIKALWNNALAAKAQLSKQSSFASLLNTNLPIGNKK
;
A
#
# COMPACT_ATOMS: atom_id res chain seq x y z
N MET A 1 -37.74 -8.08 -27.51
CA MET A 1 -36.55 -7.87 -26.66
C MET A 1 -35.62 -9.07 -26.84
N CYS A 2 -34.30 -8.94 -26.76
CA CYS A 2 -33.41 -10.13 -26.76
C CYS A 2 -33.35 -10.76 -25.36
N GLU A 3 -32.92 -12.01 -25.25
CA GLU A 3 -32.84 -12.74 -23.98
C GLU A 3 -31.95 -12.01 -22.94
N ASN A 4 -30.82 -11.44 -23.36
CA ASN A 4 -29.91 -10.70 -22.47
C ASN A 4 -30.52 -9.43 -21.83
N CYS A 5 -31.52 -8.83 -22.49
CA CYS A 5 -32.12 -7.57 -22.04
C CYS A 5 -33.51 -7.76 -21.43
N ALA A 6 -34.09 -8.96 -21.51
CA ALA A 6 -35.44 -9.24 -21.03
C ALA A 6 -35.56 -9.00 -19.52
N ASP A 7 -34.64 -9.57 -18.74
CA ASP A 7 -34.62 -9.44 -17.28
C ASP A 7 -34.42 -7.99 -16.83
N LEU A 8 -33.57 -7.23 -17.54
CA LEU A 8 -33.38 -5.81 -17.24
C LEU A 8 -34.67 -5.03 -17.48
N VAL A 9 -35.33 -5.25 -18.62
CA VAL A 9 -36.56 -4.52 -18.96
C VAL A 9 -37.70 -4.83 -18.00
N GLU A 10 -37.83 -6.08 -17.56
CA GLU A 10 -38.77 -6.45 -16.50
C GLU A 10 -38.53 -5.61 -15.24
N VAL A 11 -37.28 -5.52 -14.77
CA VAL A 11 -36.91 -4.70 -13.61
C VAL A 11 -37.18 -3.21 -13.86
N LEU A 12 -36.87 -2.68 -15.04
CA LEU A 12 -37.12 -1.27 -15.36
C LEU A 12 -38.61 -0.95 -15.36
N ASN A 13 -39.46 -1.85 -15.86
CA ASN A 13 -40.91 -1.69 -15.83
C ASN A 13 -41.46 -1.76 -14.40
N GLU A 14 -41.04 -2.76 -13.61
CA GLU A 14 -41.43 -2.88 -12.19
C GLU A 14 -41.09 -1.62 -11.40
N ILE A 15 -39.89 -1.07 -11.61
CA ILE A 15 -39.46 0.16 -10.95
C ILE A 15 -40.28 1.36 -11.41
N SER A 16 -40.59 1.45 -12.71
CA SER A 16 -41.41 2.53 -13.24
C SER A 16 -42.80 2.58 -12.62
N ASP A 17 -43.40 1.43 -12.33
CA ASP A 17 -44.77 1.34 -11.84
C ASP A 17 -44.88 1.72 -10.35
N ILE A 18 -43.75 1.80 -9.63
CA ILE A 18 -43.66 2.10 -8.20
C ILE A 18 -43.45 3.60 -7.94
N GLU A 19 -43.12 4.42 -8.95
CA GLU A 19 -42.83 5.86 -8.82
C GLU A 19 -44.05 6.68 -8.34
N GLY A 20 -44.27 6.67 -7.02
CA GLY A 20 -45.34 7.36 -6.33
C GLY A 20 -45.01 7.58 -4.85
N GLY A 21 -43.87 8.22 -4.53
CA GLY A 21 -43.79 9.03 -3.30
C GLY A 21 -42.60 8.85 -2.35
N ASP A 22 -41.71 7.87 -2.52
CA ASP A 22 -40.53 7.74 -1.66
C ASP A 22 -39.34 7.16 -2.45
N GLY A 23 -38.11 7.57 -2.13
CA GLY A 23 -36.92 7.33 -2.96
C GLY A 23 -36.73 5.87 -3.42
N LEU A 24 -36.20 5.68 -4.63
CA LEU A 24 -36.02 4.36 -5.26
C LEU A 24 -35.24 3.38 -4.37
N GLN A 25 -35.92 2.36 -3.85
CA GLN A 25 -35.31 1.30 -3.04
C GLN A 25 -35.14 0.02 -3.87
N LEU A 26 -33.89 -0.35 -4.18
CA LEU A 26 -33.59 -1.57 -4.93
C LEU A 26 -33.67 -2.81 -4.03
N ARG A 27 -34.54 -3.76 -4.40
CA ARG A 27 -34.57 -5.10 -3.81
C ARG A 27 -33.37 -5.92 -4.29
N LYS A 28 -32.90 -6.87 -3.45
CA LYS A 28 -31.80 -7.79 -3.77
C LYS A 28 -32.01 -8.50 -5.13
N GLU A 29 -33.24 -8.92 -5.41
CA GLU A 29 -33.61 -9.58 -6.67
C GLU A 29 -33.43 -8.69 -7.90
N HIS A 30 -33.83 -7.41 -7.81
CA HIS A 30 -33.62 -6.44 -8.89
C HIS A 30 -32.12 -6.30 -9.16
N THR A 31 -31.32 -6.15 -8.11
CA THR A 31 -29.87 -5.98 -8.19
C THR A 31 -29.20 -7.16 -8.90
N LEU A 32 -29.59 -8.40 -8.62
CA LEU A 32 -29.04 -9.58 -9.27
C LEU A 32 -29.35 -9.63 -10.78
N LYS A 33 -30.58 -9.29 -11.19
CA LYS A 33 -30.95 -9.18 -12.61
C LYS A 33 -30.15 -8.08 -13.33
N ILE A 34 -29.98 -6.93 -12.69
CA ILE A 34 -29.18 -5.82 -13.22
C ILE A 34 -27.70 -6.23 -13.38
N PHE A 35 -27.15 -7.02 -12.44
CA PHE A 35 -25.78 -7.53 -12.54
C PHE A 35 -25.57 -8.42 -13.76
N ALA A 36 -26.53 -9.28 -14.09
CA ALA A 36 -26.44 -10.15 -15.26
C ALA A 36 -26.26 -9.32 -16.55
N TYR A 37 -27.06 -8.26 -16.70
CA TYR A 37 -26.93 -7.34 -17.82
C TYR A 37 -25.55 -6.64 -17.86
N ILE A 38 -25.16 -5.97 -16.77
CA ILE A 38 -23.89 -5.21 -16.68
C ILE A 38 -22.68 -6.14 -16.90
N ASN A 39 -22.72 -7.37 -16.41
CA ASN A 39 -21.65 -8.34 -16.61
C ASN A 39 -21.57 -8.87 -18.04
N SER A 40 -22.71 -9.00 -18.73
CA SER A 40 -22.74 -9.45 -20.13
C SER A 40 -22.21 -8.38 -21.10
N TRP A 41 -22.17 -7.11 -20.69
CA TRP A 41 -21.84 -5.98 -21.56
C TRP A 41 -20.49 -6.09 -22.27
N THR A 42 -19.47 -6.63 -21.60
CA THR A 42 -18.13 -6.82 -22.19
C THR A 42 -18.13 -7.81 -23.36
N GLN A 43 -19.11 -8.71 -23.42
CA GLN A 43 -19.26 -9.70 -24.48
C GLN A 43 -20.35 -9.31 -25.49
N ARG A 44 -21.40 -8.61 -25.03
CA ARG A 44 -22.59 -8.28 -25.82
C ARG A 44 -23.07 -6.86 -25.48
N GLN A 45 -22.69 -5.90 -26.32
CA GLN A 45 -23.09 -4.49 -26.18
C GLN A 45 -24.50 -4.24 -26.72
N CYS A 46 -25.52 -4.88 -26.15
CA CYS A 46 -26.90 -4.77 -26.62
C CYS A 46 -27.64 -3.60 -25.95
N LEU A 47 -28.18 -2.69 -26.76
CA LEU A 47 -28.93 -1.50 -26.32
C LEU A 47 -30.44 -1.63 -26.52
N CYS A 48 -30.97 -2.82 -26.85
CA CYS A 48 -32.39 -2.95 -27.21
C CYS A 48 -33.36 -2.66 -26.05
N CYS A 49 -32.89 -2.69 -24.80
CA CYS A 49 -33.60 -2.26 -23.60
C CYS A 49 -33.82 -0.75 -23.51
N PHE A 50 -33.08 0.07 -24.28
CA PHE A 50 -33.18 1.54 -24.25
C PHE A 50 -33.86 2.10 -25.51
N LYS A 51 -34.66 1.28 -26.20
CA LYS A 51 -35.48 1.77 -27.33
C LYS A 51 -36.51 2.81 -26.88
N GLU A 52 -37.04 2.65 -25.67
CA GLU A 52 -37.91 3.63 -25.04
C GLU A 52 -37.05 4.54 -24.17
N TYR A 53 -37.11 5.85 -24.41
CA TYR A 53 -36.33 6.83 -23.66
C TYR A 53 -36.61 6.77 -22.15
N LYS A 54 -37.85 6.41 -21.77
CA LYS A 54 -38.25 6.17 -20.37
C LYS A 54 -37.38 5.11 -19.68
N HIS A 55 -37.04 4.01 -20.36
CA HIS A 55 -36.17 2.97 -19.80
C HIS A 55 -34.75 3.47 -19.54
N LEU A 56 -34.28 4.43 -20.35
CA LEU A 56 -32.98 5.06 -20.15
C LEU A 56 -32.95 5.94 -18.88
N GLU A 57 -34.00 6.74 -18.67
CA GLU A 57 -34.14 7.57 -17.46
C GLU A 57 -34.23 6.74 -16.19
N ILE A 58 -35.06 5.68 -16.20
CA ILE A 58 -35.19 4.76 -15.07
C ILE A 58 -33.84 4.08 -14.81
N PHE A 59 -33.12 3.65 -15.85
CA PHE A 59 -31.82 3.01 -15.67
C PHE A 59 -30.79 3.99 -15.07
N ASN A 60 -30.82 5.27 -15.44
CA ASN A 60 -30.01 6.31 -14.79
C ASN A 60 -30.34 6.43 -13.28
N GLN A 61 -31.61 6.39 -12.90
CA GLN A 61 -32.00 6.38 -11.48
C GLN A 61 -31.55 5.10 -10.75
N VAL A 62 -31.67 3.94 -11.40
CA VAL A 62 -31.18 2.65 -10.89
C VAL A 62 -29.68 2.70 -10.61
N VAL A 63 -28.90 3.30 -11.51
CA VAL A 63 -27.46 3.48 -11.34
C VAL A 63 -27.15 4.36 -10.11
N CYS A 64 -27.87 5.47 -9.93
CA CYS A 64 -27.78 6.29 -8.71
C CYS A 64 -28.13 5.49 -7.44
N ALA A 65 -29.17 4.67 -7.49
CA ALA A 65 -29.59 3.82 -6.37
C ALA A 65 -28.55 2.74 -6.05
N LEU A 66 -27.90 2.14 -7.05
CA LEU A 66 -26.80 1.17 -6.85
C LEU A 66 -25.59 1.82 -6.16
N ILE A 67 -25.22 3.03 -6.57
CA ILE A 67 -24.14 3.80 -5.92
C ILE A 67 -24.48 4.04 -4.44
N ASN A 68 -25.71 4.49 -4.16
CA ASN A 68 -26.17 4.73 -2.79
C ASN A 68 -26.21 3.45 -1.95
N LEU A 69 -26.62 2.33 -2.56
CA LEU A 69 -26.65 1.02 -1.90
C LEU A 69 -25.24 0.57 -1.50
N VAL A 70 -24.24 0.73 -2.37
CA VAL A 70 -22.84 0.45 -2.04
C VAL A 70 -22.34 1.36 -0.92
N ILE A 71 -22.62 2.66 -0.97
CA ILE A 71 -22.19 3.59 0.10
C ILE A 71 -22.79 3.16 1.44
N ALA A 72 -24.07 2.80 1.48
CA ALA A 72 -24.71 2.29 2.69
C ALA A 72 -24.07 0.98 3.18
N GLN A 73 -23.74 0.05 2.27
CA GLN A 73 -23.05 -1.19 2.60
C GLN A 73 -21.67 -0.93 3.22
N VAL A 74 -20.89 -0.02 2.63
CA VAL A 74 -19.54 0.34 3.12
C VAL A 74 -19.65 1.04 4.49
N GLN A 75 -20.64 1.93 4.67
CA GLN A 75 -20.91 2.59 5.94
C GLN A 75 -21.19 1.57 7.06
N VAL A 76 -22.07 0.59 6.80
CA VAL A 76 -22.37 -0.48 7.77
C VAL A 76 -21.12 -1.31 8.11
N LEU A 77 -20.32 -1.68 7.09
CA LEU A 77 -19.08 -2.41 7.31
C LEU A 77 -18.09 -1.60 8.15
N ARG A 78 -17.92 -0.32 7.85
CA ARG A 78 -17.06 0.60 8.61
C ARG A 78 -17.49 0.66 10.07
N ASP A 79 -18.79 0.77 10.34
CA ASP A 79 -19.32 0.85 11.70
C ASP A 79 -19.09 -0.46 12.47
N GLN A 80 -19.17 -1.61 11.80
CA GLN A 80 -18.83 -2.92 12.38
C GLN A 80 -17.34 -3.02 12.73
N LEU A 81 -16.47 -2.60 11.82
CA LEU A 81 -15.01 -2.61 12.01
C LEU A 81 -14.58 -1.65 13.14
N CYS A 82 -15.16 -0.45 13.18
CA CYS A 82 -14.88 0.54 14.22
C CYS A 82 -15.26 0.04 15.62
N LYS A 83 -16.41 -0.63 15.77
CA LYS A 83 -16.83 -1.26 17.03
C LYS A 83 -15.87 -2.36 17.47
N HIS A 84 -15.38 -3.17 16.52
CA HIS A 84 -14.43 -4.24 16.83
C HIS A 84 -13.07 -3.67 17.27
N CYS A 85 -12.57 -2.64 16.59
CA CYS A 85 -11.32 -1.96 16.93
C CYS A 85 -11.38 -1.29 18.32
N THR A 86 -12.50 -0.63 18.65
CA THR A 86 -12.68 0.00 19.97
C THR A 86 -12.83 -1.04 21.09
N ALA A 87 -13.49 -2.17 20.86
CA ALA A 87 -13.59 -3.25 21.83
C ALA A 87 -12.21 -3.87 22.17
N ILE A 88 -11.35 -4.08 21.17
CA ILE A 88 -9.99 -4.60 21.38
C ILE A 88 -9.14 -3.63 22.21
N ASN A 89 -9.21 -2.32 21.92
CA ASN A 89 -8.44 -1.32 22.65
C ASN A 89 -8.87 -1.16 24.12
N ILE A 90 -10.13 -1.43 24.43
CA ILE A 90 -10.61 -1.44 25.82
C ILE A 90 -10.05 -2.66 26.54
N ASP A 91 -10.10 -3.86 25.96
CA ASP A 91 -9.56 -5.08 26.57
C ASP A 91 -8.03 -5.02 26.79
N SER A 92 -7.27 -4.34 25.91
CA SER A 92 -5.84 -4.12 26.11
C SER A 92 -5.50 -3.12 27.24
N THR A 93 -6.47 -2.32 27.68
CA THR A 93 -6.28 -1.34 28.76
C THR A 93 -6.51 -1.95 30.16
N TRP A 94 -7.17 -3.12 30.25
CA TRP A 94 -7.47 -3.79 31.53
C TRP A 94 -6.53 -4.98 31.87
N GLN A 95 -5.49 -5.24 31.06
CA GLN A 95 -4.51 -6.30 31.34
C GLN A 95 -3.21 -5.81 31.99
N ASP A 96 -2.98 -4.50 32.10
CA ASP A 96 -1.84 -3.93 32.83
C ASP A 96 -2.31 -3.27 34.13
N GLU A 97 -2.68 -4.08 35.13
CA GLU A 97 -2.52 -3.78 36.57
C GLU A 97 -3.23 -4.86 37.41
N THR A 98 -2.57 -6.00 37.59
CA THR A 98 -2.55 -6.77 38.86
C THR A 98 -1.71 -8.03 38.65
N ASN A 99 -0.46 -7.99 39.10
CA ASN A 99 0.18 -9.07 39.85
C ASN A 99 1.59 -8.62 40.25
N GLN A 100 1.68 -8.00 41.43
CA GLN A 100 2.93 -7.92 42.16
C GLN A 100 3.24 -9.30 42.76
N VAL A 101 4.38 -9.83 42.32
CA VAL A 101 5.43 -10.50 43.10
C VAL A 101 4.98 -11.40 44.26
N GLU A 102 5.11 -12.71 44.09
CA GLU A 102 5.73 -13.57 45.12
C GLU A 102 6.36 -14.82 44.49
N GLU A 103 7.60 -15.09 44.93
CA GLU A 103 8.59 -16.06 44.45
C GLU A 103 8.25 -17.51 44.88
N PRO A 104 8.60 -18.55 44.11
CA PRO A 104 8.34 -19.93 44.49
C PRO A 104 9.52 -20.52 45.29
N LEU A 105 9.26 -21.43 46.24
CA LEU A 105 10.11 -22.61 46.53
C LEU A 105 9.54 -23.50 47.66
N ASN A 106 9.27 -24.76 47.28
CA ASN A 106 9.66 -26.02 47.93
C ASN A 106 9.23 -26.35 49.39
N ILE A 107 8.55 -27.50 49.58
CA ILE A 107 9.06 -28.75 50.19
C ILE A 107 7.91 -29.78 50.37
N GLU A 108 8.09 -30.91 49.68
CA GLU A 108 7.76 -32.31 49.99
C GLU A 108 6.73 -32.67 51.09
N ARG A 109 5.77 -33.54 50.75
CA ARG A 109 5.70 -34.90 51.33
C ARG A 109 4.74 -35.85 50.59
N GLU A 110 5.24 -37.06 50.45
CA GLU A 110 4.76 -38.22 49.70
C GLU A 110 3.62 -39.03 50.34
N CYS A 111 2.94 -39.78 49.47
CA CYS A 111 2.37 -41.15 49.66
C CYS A 111 1.14 -41.29 50.60
N LYS A 112 0.09 -42.11 50.34
CA LYS A 112 -0.06 -43.32 49.50
C LYS A 112 -1.53 -43.80 49.47
N GLU A 113 -1.88 -44.44 48.35
CA GLU A 113 -2.70 -45.66 48.14
C GLU A 113 -4.18 -45.81 48.57
N GLY A 114 -4.95 -46.35 47.61
CA GLY A 114 -6.17 -47.17 47.76
C GLY A 114 -7.48 -46.41 47.48
N GLY A 115 -8.43 -46.82 46.64
CA GLY A 115 -8.68 -48.00 45.82
C GLY A 115 -10.17 -48.01 45.41
N THR A 116 -10.46 -48.43 44.18
CA THR A 116 -11.66 -49.17 43.73
C THR A 116 -13.04 -48.48 43.57
N GLU A 117 -13.46 -48.42 42.29
CA GLU A 117 -14.78 -48.69 41.67
C GLU A 117 -16.11 -47.94 42.01
N ARG A 118 -16.68 -47.40 40.90
CA ARG A 118 -18.06 -47.55 40.35
C ARG A 118 -19.30 -46.87 40.98
N GLN A 119 -19.99 -46.18 40.05
CA GLN A 119 -21.44 -46.15 39.76
C GLN A 119 -22.39 -45.14 40.45
N LYS A 120 -22.89 -44.22 39.60
CA LYS A 120 -24.29 -43.76 39.39
C LYS A 120 -25.29 -43.89 40.55
N SER A 121 -25.91 -42.77 40.95
CA SER A 121 -27.29 -42.39 40.58
C SER A 121 -27.83 -41.18 41.37
N ILE A 122 -28.32 -40.18 40.61
CA ILE A 122 -29.53 -39.34 40.78
C ILE A 122 -30.25 -39.36 42.15
N GLU A 123 -30.44 -38.18 42.78
CA GLU A 123 -31.76 -37.72 43.25
C GLU A 123 -31.82 -36.20 43.56
N LYS A 124 -33.03 -35.65 43.38
CA LYS A 124 -33.46 -34.24 43.32
C LYS A 124 -33.99 -33.73 44.68
N LYS A 125 -33.87 -32.41 44.93
CA LYS A 125 -34.93 -31.39 45.25
C LYS A 125 -34.32 -30.20 46.01
N SER A 126 -34.42 -28.94 45.49
CA SER A 126 -35.51 -27.94 45.64
C SER A 126 -35.51 -27.28 47.04
N ASN A 127 -35.70 -25.97 47.29
CA ASN A 127 -36.11 -24.77 46.54
C ASN A 127 -35.73 -23.50 47.35
N SER A 128 -35.62 -22.35 46.68
CA SER A 128 -36.29 -21.06 47.00
C SER A 128 -35.45 -19.89 46.47
N THR A 129 -35.61 -19.46 45.22
CA THR A 129 -36.57 -18.43 44.78
C THR A 129 -36.36 -17.05 45.42
N ARG A 130 -35.71 -16.16 44.68
CA ARG A 130 -36.17 -14.78 44.47
C ARG A 130 -36.14 -14.49 42.96
N ILE A 131 -37.30 -14.62 42.35
CA ILE A 131 -37.63 -14.03 41.05
C ILE A 131 -38.19 -12.64 41.36
N CYS A 132 -37.63 -11.63 40.69
CA CYS A 132 -38.39 -10.45 40.28
C CYS A 132 -38.11 -10.27 38.78
N ASN A 133 -39.09 -10.66 37.97
CA ASN A 133 -39.20 -10.32 36.55
C ASN A 133 -39.73 -8.87 36.42
N LEU A 134 -39.70 -8.39 35.17
CA LEU A 134 -40.27 -7.15 34.58
C LEU A 134 -39.20 -6.07 34.42
N THR A 135 -38.88 -5.56 33.22
CA THR A 135 -39.63 -5.49 31.96
C THR A 135 -38.70 -5.57 30.74
N GLU A 136 -39.20 -6.23 29.71
CA GLU A 136 -38.79 -6.04 28.32
C GLU A 136 -39.00 -4.55 27.97
N GLU A 137 -37.91 -3.84 27.69
CA GLU A 137 -37.97 -2.60 26.90
C GLU A 137 -36.98 -2.72 25.74
N GLU A 138 -37.56 -2.62 24.56
CA GLU A 138 -37.02 -2.77 23.23
C GLU A 138 -35.72 -1.97 23.01
N SER A 139 -34.56 -2.62 23.12
CA SER A 139 -33.38 -2.13 22.41
C SER A 139 -33.53 -2.56 20.95
N SER A 140 -34.03 -1.64 20.13
CA SER A 140 -34.16 -1.73 18.68
C SER A 140 -33.03 -2.57 18.05
N LYS A 141 -33.35 -3.81 17.68
CA LYS A 141 -32.56 -4.55 16.69
C LYS A 141 -32.61 -3.71 15.42
N SER A 142 -31.59 -2.91 15.16
CA SER A 142 -31.31 -2.42 13.81
C SER A 142 -31.01 -3.67 12.99
N CYS A 143 -32.04 -4.25 12.36
CA CYS A 143 -31.88 -5.36 11.43
C CYS A 143 -31.05 -4.81 10.28
N ASP A 144 -29.73 -5.10 10.28
CA ASP A 144 -28.81 -4.66 9.25
C ASP A 144 -29.35 -5.12 7.89
N PRO A 145 -29.72 -4.21 6.96
CA PRO A 145 -30.24 -4.57 5.64
C PRO A 145 -29.30 -5.48 4.84
N PHE A 146 -28.00 -5.46 5.18
CA PHE A 146 -26.95 -6.24 4.54
C PHE A 146 -26.59 -7.53 5.29
N SER A 147 -27.28 -7.87 6.39
CA SER A 147 -27.10 -9.15 7.09
C SER A 147 -27.53 -10.35 6.25
N LEU A 148 -28.47 -10.15 5.32
CA LEU A 148 -28.97 -11.17 4.37
C LEU A 148 -28.08 -11.35 3.13
N TRP A 149 -27.00 -10.56 3.02
CA TRP A 149 -26.06 -10.64 1.90
C TRP A 149 -24.81 -11.41 2.32
N SER A 150 -24.47 -12.43 1.54
CA SER A 150 -23.18 -13.13 1.67
C SER A 150 -22.01 -12.22 1.26
N THR A 151 -20.81 -12.56 1.71
CA THR A 151 -19.59 -11.82 1.33
C THR A 151 -19.39 -11.78 -0.18
N ASP A 152 -19.69 -12.87 -0.88
CA ASP A 152 -19.57 -12.94 -2.35
C ASP A 152 -20.58 -12.02 -3.06
N GLU A 153 -21.80 -11.88 -2.52
CA GLU A 153 -22.80 -10.96 -3.08
C GLU A 153 -22.42 -9.50 -2.81
N LYS A 154 -21.88 -9.22 -1.62
CA LYS A 154 -21.32 -7.91 -1.24
C LYS A 154 -20.15 -7.51 -2.16
N GLU A 155 -19.27 -8.45 -2.49
CA GLU A 155 -18.19 -8.24 -3.46
C GLU A 155 -18.74 -7.95 -4.87
N LYS A 156 -19.67 -8.78 -5.36
CA LYS A 156 -20.29 -8.59 -6.69
C LYS A 156 -20.96 -7.23 -6.83
N LEU A 157 -21.59 -6.72 -5.77
CA LEU A 157 -22.20 -5.39 -5.75
C LEU A 157 -21.15 -4.28 -5.89
N LEU A 158 -20.03 -4.37 -5.16
CA LEU A 158 -18.91 -3.44 -5.30
C LEU A 158 -18.30 -3.47 -6.70
N LEU A 159 -18.06 -4.67 -7.25
CA LEU A 159 -17.50 -4.83 -8.60
C LEU A 159 -18.47 -4.35 -9.69
N CYS A 160 -19.78 -4.50 -9.48
CA CYS A 160 -20.78 -3.94 -10.37
C CYS A 160 -20.72 -2.41 -10.37
N VAL A 161 -20.67 -1.79 -9.19
CA VAL A 161 -20.54 -0.33 -9.08
C VAL A 161 -19.20 0.16 -9.64
N ALA A 162 -18.11 -0.59 -9.49
CA ALA A 162 -16.83 -0.25 -10.11
C ALA A 162 -16.96 -0.08 -11.63
N LYS A 163 -17.79 -0.88 -12.31
CA LYS A 163 -18.02 -0.79 -13.76
C LYS A 163 -18.76 0.48 -14.18
N ILE A 164 -19.56 1.08 -13.29
CA ILE A 164 -20.22 2.37 -13.56
C ILE A 164 -19.17 3.43 -13.86
N PHE A 165 -18.05 3.44 -13.13
CA PHE A 165 -16.97 4.42 -13.31
C PHE A 165 -16.06 4.15 -14.52
N GLN A 166 -16.46 3.28 -15.46
CA GLN A 166 -15.72 3.03 -16.69
C GLN A 166 -16.39 3.75 -17.86
N ILE A 167 -15.60 4.40 -18.72
CA ILE A 167 -16.12 5.16 -19.88
C ILE A 167 -16.96 4.30 -20.84
N GLN A 168 -16.76 2.98 -20.85
CA GLN A 168 -17.47 2.03 -21.70
C GLN A 168 -18.79 1.51 -21.08
N PHE A 169 -19.25 2.06 -19.95
CA PHE A 169 -20.47 1.61 -19.29
C PHE A 169 -21.72 1.77 -20.20
N PRO A 170 -22.70 0.82 -20.16
CA PRO A 170 -23.82 0.79 -21.11
C PRO A 170 -24.61 2.10 -21.19
N LEU A 171 -24.83 2.76 -20.05
CA LEU A 171 -25.63 3.98 -19.97
C LEU A 171 -25.05 5.11 -20.83
N TYR A 172 -23.72 5.31 -20.79
CA TYR A 172 -23.07 6.39 -21.53
C TYR A 172 -23.15 6.17 -23.04
N THR A 173 -23.04 4.90 -23.44
CA THR A 173 -23.19 4.51 -24.84
C THR A 173 -24.65 4.71 -25.29
N ALA A 174 -25.61 4.35 -24.43
CA ALA A 174 -27.04 4.55 -24.69
C ALA A 174 -27.41 6.03 -24.86
N TYR A 175 -26.91 6.93 -24.00
CA TYR A 175 -27.09 8.38 -24.17
C TYR A 175 -26.50 8.86 -25.50
N LYS A 176 -25.26 8.48 -25.81
CA LYS A 176 -24.62 8.87 -27.09
C LYS A 176 -25.42 8.47 -28.34
N HIS A 177 -26.18 7.37 -28.29
CA HIS A 177 -27.03 6.92 -29.40
C HIS A 177 -28.45 7.50 -29.41
N ASN A 178 -29.01 7.84 -28.23
CA ASN A 178 -30.42 8.24 -28.10
C ASN A 178 -30.63 9.75 -27.93
N THR A 179 -29.63 10.49 -27.45
CA THR A 179 -29.68 11.96 -27.36
C THR A 179 -28.86 12.57 -28.48
N HIS A 180 -29.47 13.45 -29.29
CA HIS A 180 -28.71 14.35 -30.16
C HIS A 180 -27.75 15.19 -29.30
N PRO A 181 -26.61 15.66 -29.84
CA PRO A 181 -25.64 16.48 -29.11
C PRO A 181 -26.20 17.90 -28.88
N THR A 182 -27.31 18.01 -28.17
CA THR A 182 -27.63 19.21 -27.39
C THR A 182 -26.72 19.16 -26.18
N ILE A 183 -25.78 20.09 -26.12
CA ILE A 183 -24.99 20.38 -24.93
C ILE A 183 -26.00 20.48 -23.78
N GLU A 184 -25.95 19.55 -22.83
CA GLU A 184 -26.72 19.73 -21.59
C GLU A 184 -26.17 21.00 -20.93
N ASP A 185 -27.01 22.03 -20.82
CA ASP A 185 -26.64 23.28 -20.15
C ASP A 185 -26.42 22.98 -18.66
N ILE A 186 -25.15 22.85 -18.26
CA ILE A 186 -24.75 22.62 -16.87
C ILE A 186 -24.98 23.92 -16.09
N SER A 187 -25.73 23.85 -14.99
CA SER A 187 -25.91 25.00 -14.11
C SER A 187 -24.60 25.40 -13.42
N THR A 188 -24.45 26.66 -13.02
CA THR A 188 -23.27 27.12 -12.27
C THR A 188 -23.05 26.34 -10.97
N GLN A 189 -24.13 25.97 -10.29
CA GLN A 189 -24.09 25.15 -9.08
C GLN A 189 -23.57 23.73 -9.36
N GLU A 190 -24.04 23.10 -10.44
CA GLU A 190 -23.61 21.77 -10.84
C GLU A 190 -22.14 21.76 -11.30
N SER A 191 -21.73 22.78 -12.06
CA SER A 191 -20.33 23.00 -12.44
C SER A 191 -19.41 23.10 -11.23
N ASN A 192 -19.82 23.84 -10.18
CA ASN A 192 -19.04 23.93 -8.94
C ASN A 192 -18.92 22.59 -8.20
N ILE A 193 -19.98 21.76 -8.18
CA ILE A 193 -19.96 20.44 -7.54
C ILE A 193 -19.05 19.48 -8.31
N LEU A 194 -19.12 19.50 -9.64
CA LEU A 194 -18.28 18.67 -10.51
C LEU A 194 -16.81 19.08 -10.41
N GLY A 195 -16.54 20.39 -10.47
CA GLY A 195 -15.20 20.96 -10.37
C GLY A 195 -14.54 20.81 -9.00
N ALA A 196 -15.28 20.36 -7.97
CA ALA A 196 -14.70 20.01 -6.67
C ALA A 196 -13.92 18.68 -6.68
N PHE A 197 -14.13 17.83 -7.70
CA PHE A 197 -13.50 16.51 -7.79
C PHE A 197 -12.88 16.22 -9.17
N CYS A 198 -13.50 16.68 -10.25
CA CYS A 198 -13.18 16.26 -11.61
C CYS A 198 -12.66 17.43 -12.46
N ASP A 199 -11.83 17.13 -13.45
CA ASP A 199 -11.52 18.07 -14.53
C ASP A 199 -12.65 18.04 -15.58
N MET A 200 -13.23 19.20 -15.88
CA MET A 200 -14.35 19.36 -16.82
C MET A 200 -13.89 19.82 -18.22
N ASN A 201 -12.58 19.94 -18.47
CA ASN A 201 -12.06 20.46 -19.72
C ASN A 201 -12.16 19.47 -20.90
N ASP A 202 -12.32 18.18 -20.63
CA ASP A 202 -12.41 17.15 -21.68
C ASP A 202 -13.87 16.92 -22.12
N VAL A 203 -14.17 17.35 -23.35
CA VAL A 203 -15.51 17.28 -23.96
C VAL A 203 -15.86 15.85 -24.41
N GLU A 204 -14.88 14.94 -24.52
CA GLU A 204 -15.15 13.54 -24.89
C GLU A 204 -15.67 12.69 -23.72
N VAL A 205 -15.53 13.18 -22.49
CA VAL A 205 -15.95 12.46 -21.29
C VAL A 205 -17.46 12.60 -21.07
N PRO A 206 -18.22 11.49 -20.91
CA PRO A 206 -19.65 11.56 -20.66
C PRO A 206 -19.98 12.31 -19.36
N LEU A 207 -20.83 13.34 -19.41
CA LEU A 207 -21.19 14.14 -18.24
C LEU A 207 -21.81 13.28 -17.11
N HIS A 208 -22.62 12.28 -17.45
CA HIS A 208 -23.19 11.34 -16.46
C HIS A 208 -22.11 10.55 -15.69
N LEU A 209 -20.95 10.28 -16.30
CA LEU A 209 -19.84 9.63 -15.60
C LEU A 209 -19.28 10.55 -14.51
N LEU A 210 -19.02 11.81 -14.83
CA LEU A 210 -18.55 12.80 -13.87
C LEU A 210 -19.56 13.02 -12.74
N ARG A 211 -20.86 13.09 -13.07
CA ARG A 211 -21.94 13.16 -12.08
C ARG A 211 -21.91 11.99 -11.09
N TYR A 212 -21.67 10.76 -11.54
CA TYR A 212 -21.60 9.60 -10.65
C TYR A 212 -20.33 9.57 -9.81
N VAL A 213 -19.18 9.98 -10.37
CA VAL A 213 -17.95 10.16 -9.60
C VAL A 213 -18.20 11.16 -8.46
N CYS A 214 -18.77 12.32 -8.77
CA CYS A 214 -19.09 13.34 -7.77
C CYS A 214 -20.18 12.90 -6.78
N LEU A 215 -21.18 12.11 -7.20
CA LEU A 215 -22.17 11.51 -6.30
C LEU A 215 -21.49 10.60 -5.27
N PHE A 216 -20.58 9.74 -5.72
CA PHE A 216 -19.87 8.81 -4.85
C PHE A 216 -18.92 9.55 -3.90
N CYS A 217 -18.11 10.47 -4.42
CA CYS A 217 -17.16 11.25 -3.64
C CYS A 217 -17.87 12.21 -2.66
N GLY A 218 -18.91 12.91 -3.12
CA GLY A 218 -19.68 13.87 -2.30
C GLY A 218 -20.47 13.22 -1.16
N LYS A 219 -20.76 11.92 -1.26
CA LYS A 219 -21.32 11.11 -0.16
C LYS A 219 -20.23 10.43 0.69
N ASN A 220 -19.00 10.91 0.61
CA ASN A 220 -17.84 10.41 1.35
C ASN A 220 -17.48 8.94 1.06
N GLY A 221 -17.86 8.39 -0.09
CA GLY A 221 -17.61 6.98 -0.43
C GLY A 221 -16.14 6.59 -0.34
N LEU A 222 -15.22 7.44 -0.82
CA LEU A 222 -13.77 7.23 -0.72
C LEU A 222 -13.29 7.24 0.75
N SER A 223 -13.80 8.17 1.56
CA SER A 223 -13.45 8.25 2.99
C SER A 223 -13.93 7.02 3.75
N LEU A 224 -15.13 6.52 3.46
CA LEU A 224 -15.66 5.32 4.11
C LEU A 224 -14.85 4.07 3.77
N MET A 225 -14.44 3.92 2.51
CA MET A 225 -13.54 2.84 2.11
C MET A 225 -12.17 2.96 2.77
N LYS A 226 -11.61 4.17 2.87
CA LYS A 226 -10.37 4.46 3.62
C LYS A 226 -10.50 4.04 5.09
N ASP A 227 -11.58 4.44 5.75
CA ASP A 227 -11.83 4.11 7.15
C ASP A 227 -12.00 2.60 7.38
N CYS A 228 -12.56 1.87 6.41
CA CYS A 228 -12.58 0.40 6.47
C CYS A 228 -11.17 -0.22 6.49
N PHE A 229 -10.22 0.32 5.72
CA PHE A 229 -8.82 -0.14 5.77
C PHE A 229 -8.09 0.34 7.04
N GLU A 230 -8.48 1.50 7.59
CA GLU A 230 -7.92 2.02 8.83
C GLU A 230 -8.29 1.13 10.04
N TYR A 231 -9.56 0.75 10.15
CA TYR A 231 -10.05 -0.10 11.24
C TYR A 231 -9.92 -1.60 10.98
N GLY A 232 -9.79 -2.00 9.71
CA GLY A 232 -9.77 -3.38 9.28
C GLY A 232 -8.40 -4.07 9.32
N THR A 233 -8.44 -5.38 9.54
CA THR A 233 -7.31 -6.31 9.38
C THR A 233 -7.72 -7.44 8.44
N PRO A 234 -6.79 -8.26 7.92
CA PRO A 234 -7.15 -9.41 7.10
C PRO A 234 -8.13 -10.39 7.75
N GLU A 235 -8.22 -10.44 9.09
CA GLU A 235 -9.21 -11.27 9.80
C GLU A 235 -10.63 -10.67 9.78
N THR A 236 -10.75 -9.33 9.73
CA THR A 236 -12.02 -8.61 9.94
C THR A 236 -12.56 -7.97 8.66
N LEU A 237 -11.67 -7.52 7.77
CA LEU A 237 -11.97 -7.04 6.43
C LEU A 237 -11.56 -8.13 5.42
N PRO A 238 -12.53 -8.88 4.85
CA PRO A 238 -12.21 -9.96 3.93
C PRO A 238 -11.46 -9.48 2.69
N PHE A 239 -10.45 -10.25 2.27
CA PHE A 239 -9.59 -9.92 1.13
C PHE A 239 -10.36 -9.61 -0.17
N LEU A 240 -11.43 -10.35 -0.46
CA LEU A 240 -12.29 -10.12 -1.64
C LEU A 240 -12.93 -8.72 -1.61
N ILE A 241 -13.42 -8.27 -0.45
CA ILE A 241 -14.01 -6.95 -0.27
C ILE A 241 -12.94 -5.86 -0.38
N ALA A 242 -11.78 -6.08 0.25
CA ALA A 242 -10.63 -5.16 0.13
C ALA A 242 -10.22 -4.96 -1.34
N HIS A 243 -10.09 -6.05 -2.11
CA HIS A 243 -9.79 -5.99 -3.53
C HIS A 243 -10.88 -5.27 -4.35
N ALA A 244 -12.15 -5.50 -4.03
CA ALA A 244 -13.25 -4.80 -4.68
C ALA A 244 -13.23 -3.27 -4.39
N PHE A 245 -12.87 -2.85 -3.17
CA PHE A 245 -12.65 -1.42 -2.86
C PHE A 245 -11.55 -0.83 -3.74
N ILE A 246 -10.41 -1.51 -3.88
CA ILE A 246 -9.32 -1.04 -4.75
C ILE A 246 -9.79 -0.91 -6.20
N THR A 247 -10.63 -1.84 -6.68
CA THR A 247 -11.17 -1.78 -8.04
C THR A 247 -12.07 -0.56 -8.24
N VAL A 248 -12.95 -0.26 -7.26
CA VAL A 248 -13.80 0.95 -7.30
C VAL A 248 -12.94 2.21 -7.29
N VAL A 249 -12.00 2.32 -6.35
CA VAL A 249 -11.12 3.49 -6.21
C VAL A 249 -10.25 3.70 -7.45
N SER A 250 -9.73 2.61 -8.03
CA SER A 250 -8.92 2.67 -9.26
C SER A 250 -9.71 3.24 -10.44
N ASN A 251 -10.98 2.84 -10.61
CA ASN A 251 -11.80 3.35 -11.71
C ASN A 251 -12.24 4.80 -11.47
N ILE A 252 -12.44 5.20 -10.21
CA ILE A 252 -12.74 6.60 -9.86
C ILE A 252 -11.52 7.50 -10.08
N ARG A 253 -10.32 7.05 -9.67
CA ARG A 253 -9.08 7.84 -9.72
C ARG A 253 -8.84 8.47 -11.09
N ILE A 254 -9.15 7.74 -12.18
CA ILE A 254 -8.94 8.18 -13.56
C ILE A 254 -9.62 9.52 -13.87
N TRP A 255 -10.72 9.82 -13.17
CA TRP A 255 -11.54 11.01 -13.41
C TRP A 255 -11.31 12.14 -12.41
N LEU A 256 -10.45 11.93 -11.41
CA LEU A 256 -10.18 12.93 -10.38
C LEU A 256 -9.08 13.89 -10.82
N HIS A 257 -9.24 15.18 -10.51
CA HIS A 257 -8.15 16.13 -10.65
C HIS A 257 -7.09 15.93 -9.55
N ILE A 258 -5.87 16.44 -9.78
CA ILE A 258 -4.73 16.26 -8.87
C ILE A 258 -5.06 16.61 -7.40
N PRO A 259 -5.68 17.76 -7.06
CA PRO A 259 -6.02 18.05 -5.67
C PRO A 259 -6.92 17.01 -4.98
N ALA A 260 -7.90 16.42 -5.69
CA ALA A 260 -8.80 15.40 -5.15
C ALA A 260 -8.06 14.07 -4.96
N VAL A 261 -7.13 13.72 -5.87
CA VAL A 261 -6.22 12.58 -5.71
C VAL A 261 -5.40 12.74 -4.43
N MET A 262 -4.82 13.93 -4.21
CA MET A 262 -4.02 14.22 -3.02
C MET A 262 -4.85 14.15 -1.73
N GLN A 263 -6.06 14.69 -1.75
CA GLN A 263 -6.92 14.75 -0.57
C GLN A 263 -7.51 13.39 -0.19
N HIS A 264 -7.85 12.55 -1.18
CA HIS A 264 -8.63 11.33 -0.93
C HIS A 264 -7.87 10.03 -1.22
N ILE A 265 -7.07 9.99 -2.29
CA ILE A 265 -6.42 8.75 -2.74
C ILE A 265 -5.10 8.51 -2.00
N ILE A 266 -4.30 9.57 -1.77
CA ILE A 266 -3.03 9.42 -1.03
C ILE A 266 -3.22 8.94 0.42
N PRO A 267 -4.17 9.49 1.22
CA PRO A 267 -4.43 8.95 2.56
C PRO A 267 -4.99 7.53 2.53
N PHE A 268 -5.85 7.20 1.54
CA PHE A 268 -6.37 5.86 1.33
C PHE A 268 -5.25 4.85 1.10
N ARG A 269 -4.29 5.19 0.23
CA ARG A 269 -3.13 4.37 -0.10
C ARG A 269 -2.35 3.90 1.13
N THR A 270 -2.09 4.80 2.08
CA THR A 270 -1.36 4.48 3.32
C THR A 270 -2.00 3.31 4.07
N TYR A 271 -3.32 3.31 4.23
CA TYR A 271 -4.03 2.24 4.94
C TYR A 271 -4.11 0.94 4.15
N VAL A 272 -4.23 1.01 2.83
CA VAL A 272 -4.16 -0.17 1.95
C VAL A 272 -2.79 -0.84 2.05
N ILE A 273 -1.71 -0.06 2.01
CA ILE A 273 -0.36 -0.58 2.16
C ILE A 273 -0.20 -1.30 3.50
N ARG A 274 -0.66 -0.68 4.60
CA ARG A 274 -0.62 -1.30 5.94
C ARG A 274 -1.42 -2.61 5.98
N TYR A 275 -2.55 -2.69 5.30
CA TYR A 275 -3.33 -3.92 5.16
C TYR A 275 -2.55 -5.00 4.38
N LEU A 276 -1.94 -4.65 3.23
CA LEU A 276 -1.09 -5.57 2.46
C LEU A 276 0.12 -6.07 3.28
N CYS A 277 0.68 -5.19 4.13
CA CYS A 277 1.74 -5.53 5.07
C CYS A 277 1.30 -6.54 6.16
N LYS A 278 0.00 -6.78 6.36
CA LYS A 278 -0.52 -7.81 7.27
C LYS A 278 -0.91 -9.14 6.60
N LEU A 279 -1.01 -9.18 5.26
CA LEU A 279 -1.37 -10.41 4.53
C LEU A 279 -0.33 -11.53 4.67
N SER A 280 -0.74 -12.78 4.54
CA SER A 280 0.21 -13.89 4.45
C SER A 280 0.96 -13.90 3.11
N ASP A 281 2.11 -14.58 3.06
CA ASP A 281 2.85 -14.81 1.80
C ASP A 281 2.03 -15.59 0.75
N GLN A 282 1.07 -16.41 1.20
CA GLN A 282 0.17 -17.10 0.29
C GLN A 282 -0.81 -16.14 -0.40
N GLU A 283 -1.36 -15.19 0.35
CA GLU A 283 -2.28 -14.18 -0.17
C GLU A 283 -1.57 -13.17 -1.06
N LEU A 284 -0.37 -12.71 -0.68
CA LEU A 284 0.41 -11.77 -1.48
C LEU A 284 0.83 -12.32 -2.86
N ARG A 285 0.90 -13.65 -3.02
CA ARG A 285 1.17 -14.29 -4.32
C ARG A 285 -0.02 -14.23 -5.29
N GLN A 286 -1.24 -14.02 -4.78
CA GLN A 286 -2.43 -13.94 -5.61
C GLN A 286 -2.34 -12.74 -6.57
N SER A 287 -2.91 -12.86 -7.77
CA SER A 287 -2.91 -11.78 -8.76
C SER A 287 -3.60 -10.52 -8.23
N ALA A 288 -4.70 -10.69 -7.48
CA ALA A 288 -5.42 -9.59 -6.84
C ALA A 288 -4.51 -8.77 -5.91
N ALA A 289 -3.72 -9.42 -5.05
CA ALA A 289 -2.84 -8.72 -4.12
C ALA A 289 -1.71 -7.98 -4.84
N ARG A 290 -1.16 -8.58 -5.90
CA ARG A 290 -0.19 -7.93 -6.78
C ARG A 290 -0.77 -6.69 -7.46
N ASN A 291 -1.98 -6.78 -8.03
CA ASN A 291 -2.66 -5.65 -8.63
C ASN A 291 -2.89 -4.51 -7.62
N MET A 292 -3.25 -4.84 -6.38
CA MET A 292 -3.39 -3.84 -5.30
C MET A 292 -2.04 -3.16 -5.02
N ALA A 293 -0.96 -3.94 -4.84
CA ALA A 293 0.38 -3.40 -4.59
C ALA A 293 0.87 -2.49 -5.73
N ASP A 294 0.73 -2.94 -6.98
CA ASP A 294 1.15 -2.19 -8.18
C ASP A 294 0.39 -0.86 -8.31
N LEU A 295 -0.92 -0.84 -7.98
CA LEU A 295 -1.68 0.40 -7.92
C LEU A 295 -1.15 1.33 -6.82
N MET A 296 -0.88 0.83 -5.62
CA MET A 296 -0.37 1.64 -4.51
C MET A 296 1.01 2.23 -4.84
N TRP A 297 1.91 1.47 -5.46
CA TRP A 297 3.22 1.98 -5.89
C TRP A 297 3.14 2.99 -7.05
N SER A 298 2.18 2.82 -7.97
CA SER A 298 2.02 3.75 -9.11
C SER A 298 1.27 5.04 -8.78
N THR A 299 0.55 5.09 -7.66
CA THR A 299 -0.26 6.25 -7.26
C THR A 299 0.59 7.52 -6.99
N VAL A 300 1.85 7.36 -6.60
CA VAL A 300 2.77 8.48 -6.28
C VAL A 300 3.61 8.93 -7.50
N LYS A 301 3.61 8.17 -8.61
CA LYS A 301 4.51 8.40 -9.75
C LYS A 301 4.12 9.54 -10.69
N GLU A 302 2.91 10.09 -10.57
CA GLU A 302 2.55 11.27 -11.35
C GLU A 302 3.28 12.49 -10.77
N PRO A 303 3.73 13.45 -11.59
CA PRO A 303 4.44 14.65 -11.13
C PRO A 303 3.45 15.52 -10.36
N LEU A 304 3.24 15.13 -9.12
CA LEU A 304 2.60 15.91 -8.10
C LEU A 304 3.62 17.02 -7.83
N ASP A 305 3.26 18.29 -8.04
CA ASP A 305 4.08 19.48 -7.77
C ASP A 305 4.46 19.65 -6.27
N THR A 306 4.52 18.54 -5.53
CA THR A 306 4.75 18.45 -4.10
C THR A 306 6.20 18.03 -3.89
N THR A 307 6.88 18.79 -3.04
CA THR A 307 8.19 18.48 -2.44
C THR A 307 8.36 16.98 -2.21
N LEU A 308 9.46 16.42 -2.70
CA LEU A 308 9.88 15.04 -2.45
C LEU A 308 9.61 14.66 -0.99
N CYS A 309 8.98 13.51 -0.76
CA CYS A 309 8.63 13.04 0.58
C CYS A 309 9.13 11.61 0.78
N PHE A 310 9.63 11.32 1.98
CA PHE A 310 10.06 9.97 2.35
C PHE A 310 8.84 9.05 2.51
N ASP A 311 8.59 8.24 1.48
CA ASP A 311 7.46 7.32 1.41
C ASP A 311 7.77 5.99 2.11
N LYS A 312 7.81 6.05 3.44
CA LYS A 312 8.15 4.92 4.31
C LYS A 312 7.22 3.73 4.09
N GLU A 313 5.92 3.95 4.00
CA GLU A 313 4.95 2.86 3.83
C GLU A 313 5.21 2.05 2.55
N SER A 314 5.50 2.74 1.44
CA SER A 314 5.87 2.09 0.17
C SER A 314 7.08 1.18 0.32
N LEU A 315 8.10 1.66 1.04
CA LEU A 315 9.32 0.91 1.32
C LEU A 315 9.05 -0.29 2.24
N ASP A 316 8.20 -0.13 3.26
CA ASP A 316 7.82 -1.23 4.16
C ASP A 316 7.12 -2.37 3.39
N LEU A 317 6.24 -2.04 2.44
CA LEU A 317 5.64 -3.05 1.55
C LEU A 317 6.66 -3.69 0.62
N ALA A 318 7.54 -2.89 0.02
CA ALA A 318 8.62 -3.39 -0.84
C ALA A 318 9.55 -4.33 -0.07
N PHE A 319 9.87 -4.00 1.18
CA PHE A 319 10.67 -4.85 2.06
C PHE A 319 9.97 -6.17 2.37
N LYS A 320 8.66 -6.14 2.63
CA LYS A 320 7.89 -7.37 2.81
C LYS A 320 7.96 -8.30 1.60
N TYR A 321 7.84 -7.74 0.39
CA TYR A 321 8.03 -8.50 -0.85
C TYR A 321 9.47 -9.03 -0.96
N PHE A 322 10.46 -8.22 -0.60
CA PHE A 322 11.88 -8.59 -0.60
C PHE A 322 12.23 -9.73 0.37
N MET A 323 11.50 -9.83 1.48
CA MET A 323 11.66 -10.87 2.50
C MET A 323 10.90 -12.16 2.20
N SER A 324 10.08 -12.20 1.15
CA SER A 324 9.33 -13.40 0.76
C SER A 324 10.27 -14.56 0.42
N PRO A 325 9.91 -15.83 0.69
CA PRO A 325 10.68 -16.99 0.24
C PRO A 325 10.64 -17.17 -1.30
N THR A 326 9.73 -16.48 -2.01
CA THR A 326 9.55 -16.63 -3.46
C THR A 326 10.41 -15.63 -4.22
N LEU A 327 11.37 -16.11 -5.02
CA LEU A 327 12.32 -15.26 -5.76
C LEU A 327 11.65 -14.12 -6.56
N THR A 328 10.57 -14.41 -7.30
CA THR A 328 9.87 -13.38 -8.11
C THR A 328 9.34 -12.24 -7.26
N MET A 329 8.83 -12.53 -6.06
CA MET A 329 8.40 -11.49 -5.12
C MET A 329 9.59 -10.72 -4.57
N ARG A 330 10.70 -11.42 -4.26
CA ARG A 330 11.91 -10.75 -3.79
C ARG A 330 12.45 -9.74 -4.79
N LEU A 331 12.50 -10.13 -6.06
CA LEU A 331 12.92 -9.26 -7.16
C LEU A 331 11.98 -8.07 -7.33
N ALA A 332 10.66 -8.28 -7.20
CA ALA A 332 9.69 -7.18 -7.23
C ALA A 332 9.93 -6.19 -6.08
N GLY A 333 10.10 -6.67 -4.85
CA GLY A 333 10.41 -5.83 -3.68
C GLY A 333 11.71 -5.04 -3.85
N LEU A 334 12.79 -5.72 -4.27
CA LEU A 334 14.07 -5.08 -4.55
C LEU A 334 13.96 -4.01 -5.65
N SER A 335 13.23 -4.30 -6.73
CA SER A 335 12.99 -3.35 -7.81
C SER A 335 12.27 -2.10 -7.31
N GLN A 336 11.30 -2.22 -6.41
CA GLN A 336 10.62 -1.05 -5.84
C GLN A 336 11.52 -0.22 -4.93
N ILE A 337 12.37 -0.86 -4.11
CA ILE A 337 13.39 -0.14 -3.32
C ILE A 337 14.33 0.64 -4.26
N THR A 338 14.82 -0.01 -5.31
CA THR A 338 15.70 0.62 -6.32
C THR A 338 14.99 1.75 -7.07
N ASN A 339 13.69 1.60 -7.39
CA ASN A 339 12.91 2.65 -8.04
C ASN A 339 12.82 3.91 -7.17
N GLN A 340 12.61 3.78 -5.86
CA GLN A 340 12.57 4.94 -4.96
C GLN A 340 13.90 5.68 -4.92
N LEU A 341 15.03 4.95 -4.96
CA LEU A 341 16.36 5.56 -5.05
C LEU A 341 16.58 6.27 -6.39
N HIS A 342 16.07 5.73 -7.50
CA HIS A 342 16.10 6.41 -8.79
C HIS A 342 15.27 7.69 -8.77
N THR A 343 14.04 7.64 -8.28
CA THR A 343 13.18 8.83 -8.14
C THR A 343 13.85 9.90 -7.27
N PHE A 344 14.48 9.52 -6.16
CA PHE A 344 15.28 10.43 -5.34
C PHE A 344 16.43 11.07 -6.14
N ASN A 345 17.25 10.26 -6.81
CA ASN A 345 18.39 10.75 -7.58
C ASN A 345 17.98 11.67 -8.75
N ASP A 346 16.87 11.35 -9.43
CA ASP A 346 16.36 12.15 -10.56
C ASP A 346 15.91 13.54 -10.07
N VAL A 347 15.29 13.64 -8.89
CA VAL A 347 14.90 14.92 -8.30
C VAL A 347 16.13 15.75 -7.91
N CYS A 348 17.10 15.15 -7.21
CA CYS A 348 18.34 15.84 -6.83
C CYS A 348 19.18 16.31 -8.04
N ASN A 349 19.09 15.63 -9.18
CA ASN A 349 19.79 16.03 -10.41
C ASN A 349 19.08 17.18 -11.15
N ASN A 350 17.78 17.35 -10.93
CA ASN A 350 16.96 18.35 -11.61
C ASN A 350 16.92 19.70 -10.86
N GLU A 351 17.05 19.69 -9.53
CA GLU A 351 17.13 20.91 -8.72
C GLU A 351 18.60 21.37 -8.55
N SER A 352 18.92 22.55 -9.07
CA SER A 352 20.28 23.13 -9.10
C SER A 352 20.90 23.41 -7.71
N LEU A 353 20.17 23.20 -6.62
CA LEU A 353 20.61 23.45 -5.25
C LEU A 353 20.04 22.34 -4.36
N VAL A 354 20.93 21.50 -3.80
CA VAL A 354 20.54 20.51 -2.80
C VAL A 354 19.91 21.24 -1.62
N SER A 355 18.60 21.09 -1.45
CA SER A 355 17.89 21.69 -0.32
C SER A 355 18.15 20.89 0.96
N ASP A 356 18.00 21.53 2.13
CA ASP A 356 18.08 20.83 3.43
C ASP A 356 17.11 19.64 3.50
N THR A 357 15.99 19.74 2.77
CA THR A 357 14.98 18.69 2.62
C THR A 357 15.52 17.45 1.91
N GLU A 358 16.24 17.61 0.79
CA GLU A 358 16.83 16.49 0.05
C GLU A 358 17.86 15.74 0.90
N THR A 359 18.69 16.47 1.63
CA THR A 359 19.68 15.88 2.54
C THR A 359 19.00 15.08 3.66
N SER A 360 17.89 15.59 4.19
CA SER A 360 17.09 14.86 5.19
C SER A 360 16.51 13.56 4.63
N ILE A 361 15.99 13.59 3.40
CA ILE A 361 15.39 12.41 2.75
C ILE A 361 16.46 11.37 2.40
N ALA A 362 17.63 11.79 1.91
CA ALA A 362 18.78 10.91 1.67
C ALA A 362 19.15 10.14 2.94
N LYS A 363 19.25 10.89 4.05
CA LYS A 363 19.54 10.31 5.36
C LYS A 363 18.46 9.33 5.81
N GLU A 364 17.18 9.69 5.72
CA GLU A 364 16.07 8.81 6.10
C GLU A 364 16.04 7.52 5.27
N LEU A 365 16.26 7.61 3.95
CA LEU A 365 16.39 6.45 3.06
C LEU A 365 17.54 5.54 3.46
N ALA A 366 18.71 6.13 3.72
CA ALA A 366 19.89 5.37 4.10
C ALA A 366 19.71 4.73 5.49
N ASP A 367 19.14 5.45 6.45
CA ASP A 367 18.84 4.96 7.80
C ASP A 367 17.84 3.79 7.75
N TRP A 368 16.83 3.88 6.88
CA TRP A 368 15.86 2.81 6.68
C TRP A 368 16.51 1.56 6.07
N LEU A 369 17.37 1.71 5.06
CA LEU A 369 18.08 0.58 4.44
C LEU A 369 18.99 -0.16 5.43
N ILE A 370 19.69 0.59 6.28
CA ILE A 370 20.56 0.02 7.33
C ILE A 370 19.73 -0.62 8.43
N SER A 371 18.68 0.05 8.93
CA SER A 371 17.84 -0.47 10.03
C SER A 371 17.13 -1.78 9.66
N ASN A 372 16.81 -1.97 8.38
CA ASN A 372 16.20 -3.19 7.86
C ASN A 372 17.22 -4.24 7.37
N ASN A 373 18.52 -4.04 7.60
CA ASN A 373 19.60 -4.98 7.21
C ASN A 373 19.50 -5.42 5.74
N VAL A 374 19.21 -4.47 4.83
CA VAL A 374 18.94 -4.80 3.42
C VAL A 374 20.17 -5.43 2.77
N VAL A 375 21.38 -4.97 3.11
CA VAL A 375 22.65 -5.50 2.56
C VAL A 375 22.83 -6.96 3.00
N GLU A 376 22.60 -7.25 4.26
CA GLU A 376 22.70 -8.58 4.86
C GLU A 376 21.66 -9.53 4.26
N HIS A 377 20.47 -9.04 3.92
CA HIS A 377 19.46 -9.86 3.24
C HIS A 377 19.77 -10.10 1.75
N ILE A 378 20.53 -9.21 1.09
CA ILE A 378 21.01 -9.42 -0.28
C ILE A 378 22.12 -10.47 -0.32
N PHE A 379 23.12 -10.36 0.56
CA PHE A 379 24.35 -11.17 0.54
C PHE A 379 24.38 -12.30 1.58
N GLY A 380 23.34 -12.42 2.40
CA GLY A 380 23.23 -13.43 3.46
C GLY A 380 22.91 -14.85 2.95
N PRO A 381 22.44 -15.74 3.83
CA PRO A 381 22.31 -17.17 3.53
C PRO A 381 21.31 -17.48 2.39
N ASN A 382 20.33 -16.61 2.18
CA ASN A 382 19.32 -16.73 1.12
C ASN A 382 19.69 -15.93 -0.13
N LEU A 383 20.98 -15.66 -0.40
CA LEU A 383 21.38 -14.91 -1.59
C LEU A 383 20.94 -15.62 -2.88
N HIS A 384 20.68 -14.82 -3.92
CA HIS A 384 20.35 -15.32 -5.24
C HIS A 384 21.01 -14.46 -6.32
N ILE A 385 21.52 -15.08 -7.40
CA ILE A 385 22.29 -14.38 -8.43
C ILE A 385 21.51 -13.23 -9.10
N GLU A 386 20.20 -13.40 -9.31
CA GLU A 386 19.34 -12.36 -9.90
C GLU A 386 19.15 -11.15 -8.99
N ILE A 387 19.24 -11.32 -7.67
CA ILE A 387 19.21 -10.22 -6.70
C ILE A 387 20.53 -9.44 -6.78
N ILE A 388 21.66 -10.16 -6.83
CA ILE A 388 23.00 -9.56 -6.94
C ILE A 388 23.12 -8.70 -8.22
N LYS A 389 22.55 -9.16 -9.33
CA LYS A 389 22.53 -8.39 -10.60
C LYS A 389 21.78 -7.05 -10.50
N GLN A 390 20.90 -6.89 -9.52
CA GLN A 390 20.00 -5.72 -9.41
C GLN A 390 20.31 -4.83 -8.18
N CYS A 391 21.15 -5.28 -7.25
CA CYS A 391 21.40 -4.55 -5.99
C CYS A 391 22.41 -3.39 -6.11
N GLN A 392 23.05 -3.23 -7.27
CA GLN A 392 24.14 -2.26 -7.47
C GLN A 392 23.75 -0.82 -7.09
N VAL A 393 22.52 -0.40 -7.41
CA VAL A 393 22.03 0.96 -7.11
C VAL A 393 21.96 1.21 -5.60
N ILE A 394 21.44 0.24 -4.84
CA ILE A 394 21.34 0.31 -3.38
C ILE A 394 22.74 0.42 -2.75
N LEU A 395 23.68 -0.40 -3.20
CA LEU A 395 25.06 -0.37 -2.68
C LEU A 395 25.78 0.94 -2.98
N ASN A 396 25.66 1.44 -4.21
CA ASN A 396 26.30 2.69 -4.60
C ASN A 396 25.71 3.89 -3.85
N PHE A 397 24.40 3.88 -3.59
CA PHE A 397 23.72 4.88 -2.77
C PHE A 397 24.24 4.86 -1.32
N LEU A 398 24.23 3.69 -0.67
CA LEU A 398 24.76 3.55 0.71
C LEU A 398 26.25 3.91 0.82
N ALA A 399 27.03 3.63 -0.22
CA ALA A 399 28.43 4.02 -0.28
C ALA A 399 28.57 5.55 -0.38
N ALA A 400 27.83 6.20 -1.26
CA ALA A 400 27.84 7.65 -1.44
C ALA A 400 27.42 8.39 -0.15
N GLU A 401 26.46 7.85 0.59
CA GLU A 401 26.02 8.38 1.89
C GLU A 401 26.95 7.98 3.07
N GLY A 402 28.05 7.27 2.82
CA GLY A 402 29.00 6.86 3.88
C GLY A 402 28.41 5.91 4.93
N ARG A 403 27.36 5.15 4.58
CA ARG A 403 26.65 4.24 5.51
C ARG A 403 27.12 2.78 5.42
N LEU A 404 28.08 2.46 4.55
CA LEU A 404 28.66 1.12 4.46
C LEU A 404 29.77 0.92 5.49
N SER A 405 29.52 0.06 6.48
CA SER A 405 30.48 -0.34 7.51
C SER A 405 31.42 -1.46 7.03
N THR A 406 32.46 -1.75 7.80
CA THR A 406 33.32 -2.93 7.55
C THR A 406 32.55 -4.24 7.65
N GLN A 407 31.52 -4.33 8.51
CA GLN A 407 30.66 -5.51 8.63
C GLN A 407 29.86 -5.76 7.35
N HIS A 408 29.36 -4.70 6.70
CA HIS A 408 28.70 -4.83 5.40
C HIS A 408 29.69 -5.33 4.34
N ILE A 409 30.94 -4.85 4.36
CA ILE A 409 31.99 -5.34 3.46
C ILE A 409 32.29 -6.82 3.74
N ASP A 410 32.35 -7.25 5.00
CA ASP A 410 32.53 -8.67 5.36
C ASP A 410 31.40 -9.54 4.80
N CYS A 411 30.15 -9.07 4.88
CA CYS A 411 28.99 -9.76 4.31
C CYS A 411 29.10 -9.93 2.78
N ILE A 412 29.40 -8.84 2.07
CA ILE A 412 29.59 -8.87 0.60
C ILE A 412 30.78 -9.78 0.23
N TRP A 413 31.88 -9.68 0.97
CA TRP A 413 33.09 -10.45 0.72
C TRP A 413 32.89 -11.95 0.97
N ALA A 414 32.17 -12.32 2.04
CA ALA A 414 31.82 -13.71 2.32
C ALA A 414 31.02 -14.33 1.16
N ALA A 415 30.06 -13.59 0.62
CA ALA A 415 29.33 -14.02 -0.57
C ALA A 415 30.23 -14.14 -1.82
N ALA A 416 31.25 -13.28 -1.95
CA ALA A 416 32.22 -13.35 -3.05
C ALA A 416 33.05 -14.65 -3.04
N GLN A 417 33.21 -15.30 -1.88
CA GLN A 417 33.92 -16.58 -1.76
C GLN A 417 33.11 -17.77 -2.30
N LEU A 418 31.81 -17.59 -2.59
CA LEU A 418 30.96 -18.66 -3.08
C LEU A 418 31.07 -18.80 -4.60
N LYS A 419 31.41 -20.01 -5.05
CA LYS A 419 31.70 -20.30 -6.48
C LYS A 419 30.60 -19.92 -7.46
N HIS A 420 29.33 -20.00 -7.07
CA HIS A 420 28.20 -19.82 -7.98
C HIS A 420 27.83 -18.33 -8.21
N CYS A 421 28.29 -17.42 -7.34
CA CYS A 421 27.99 -15.98 -7.44
C CYS A 421 29.23 -15.07 -7.42
N SER A 422 30.42 -15.62 -7.15
CA SER A 422 31.69 -14.88 -7.01
C SER A 422 31.93 -13.88 -8.15
N ARG A 423 31.77 -14.33 -9.40
CA ARG A 423 31.97 -13.49 -10.59
C ARG A 423 31.11 -12.23 -10.54
N TYR A 424 29.82 -12.36 -10.24
CA TYR A 424 28.89 -11.22 -10.20
C TYR A 424 29.27 -10.24 -9.10
N ILE A 425 29.72 -10.73 -7.95
CA ILE A 425 30.12 -9.87 -6.83
C ILE A 425 31.45 -9.16 -7.14
N HIS A 426 32.40 -9.85 -7.77
CA HIS A 426 33.63 -9.22 -8.24
C HIS A 426 33.37 -8.13 -9.28
N ASP A 427 32.37 -8.32 -10.14
CA ASP A 427 31.96 -7.32 -11.13
C ASP A 427 31.24 -6.11 -10.48
N LEU A 428 30.70 -6.24 -9.25
CA LEU A 428 30.10 -5.14 -8.48
C LEU A 428 31.14 -4.23 -7.81
N PHE A 429 32.27 -4.77 -7.33
CA PHE A 429 33.25 -3.98 -6.57
C PHE A 429 33.77 -2.73 -7.31
N PRO A 430 34.08 -2.75 -8.63
CA PRO A 430 34.57 -1.57 -9.33
C PRO A 430 33.63 -0.36 -9.28
N SER A 431 32.30 -0.57 -9.28
CA SER A 431 31.36 0.55 -9.13
C SER A 431 31.34 1.05 -7.69
N LEU A 432 31.40 0.13 -6.73
CA LEU A 432 31.31 0.41 -5.31
C LEU A 432 32.53 1.19 -4.79
N ILE A 433 33.74 0.79 -5.21
CA ILE A 433 35.03 1.36 -4.76
C ILE A 433 35.12 2.88 -4.95
N LYS A 434 34.49 3.42 -6.00
CA LYS A 434 34.54 4.86 -6.30
C LYS A 434 33.92 5.73 -5.21
N ASN A 435 32.93 5.19 -4.51
CA ASN A 435 32.13 5.91 -3.53
C ASN A 435 32.38 5.44 -2.09
N LEU A 436 33.22 4.41 -1.87
CA LEU A 436 33.48 3.88 -0.53
C LEU A 436 34.40 4.80 0.28
N ASP A 437 34.06 4.94 1.56
CA ASP A 437 34.90 5.61 2.54
C ASP A 437 36.27 4.92 2.73
N PRO A 438 37.31 5.67 3.16
CA PRO A 438 38.66 5.15 3.32
C PRO A 438 38.77 3.92 4.25
N VAL A 439 37.94 3.84 5.29
CA VAL A 439 37.98 2.75 6.28
C VAL A 439 37.47 1.43 5.68
N PRO A 440 36.23 1.33 5.15
CA PRO A 440 35.76 0.17 4.40
C PRO A 440 36.67 -0.22 3.23
N LEU A 441 37.18 0.77 2.49
CA LEU A 441 38.06 0.55 1.35
C LEU A 441 39.38 -0.14 1.75
N ARG A 442 39.99 0.31 2.85
CA ARG A 442 41.20 -0.31 3.40
C ARG A 442 40.91 -1.71 3.95
N HIS A 443 39.76 -1.90 4.58
CA HIS A 443 39.34 -3.21 5.08
C HIS A 443 39.20 -4.22 3.93
N LEU A 444 38.55 -3.83 2.82
CA LEU A 444 38.44 -4.67 1.64
C LEU A 444 39.81 -5.03 1.04
N LEU A 445 40.77 -4.09 1.03
CA LEU A 445 42.13 -4.39 0.59
C LEU A 445 42.83 -5.41 1.51
N ASN A 446 42.63 -5.31 2.83
CA ASN A 446 43.18 -6.28 3.77
C ASN A 446 42.59 -7.67 3.53
N LEU A 447 41.28 -7.77 3.29
CA LEU A 447 40.61 -9.04 2.98
C LEU A 447 41.16 -9.68 1.69
N VAL A 448 41.34 -8.88 0.63
CA VAL A 448 41.94 -9.36 -0.62
C VAL A 448 43.39 -9.80 -0.41
N SER A 449 44.16 -9.05 0.37
CA SER A 449 45.58 -9.33 0.64
C SER A 449 45.81 -10.52 1.56
N ALA A 450 44.81 -10.90 2.36
CA ALA A 450 44.84 -12.05 3.25
C ALA A 450 44.56 -13.38 2.55
N LEU A 451 44.16 -13.36 1.27
CA LEU A 451 43.98 -14.57 0.47
C LEU A 451 45.31 -15.31 0.28
N GLU A 452 45.27 -16.64 0.29
CA GLU A 452 46.44 -17.44 -0.07
C GLU A 452 46.86 -17.18 -1.52
N PRO A 453 48.17 -17.16 -1.85
CA PRO A 453 48.64 -16.91 -3.21
C PRO A 453 48.03 -17.82 -4.28
N SER A 454 47.66 -19.05 -3.91
CA SER A 454 47.03 -20.05 -4.78
C SER A 454 45.58 -19.74 -5.14
N VAL A 455 44.89 -18.92 -4.34
CA VAL A 455 43.45 -18.58 -4.50
C VAL A 455 43.26 -17.35 -5.36
N HIS A 456 44.32 -16.57 -5.60
CA HIS A 456 44.23 -15.38 -6.43
C HIS A 456 43.82 -15.71 -7.88
N THR A 457 42.75 -15.05 -8.30
CA THR A 457 42.27 -15.02 -9.68
C THR A 457 42.59 -13.67 -10.32
N GLU A 458 42.48 -13.59 -11.65
CA GLU A 458 42.57 -12.33 -12.39
C GLU A 458 41.65 -11.24 -11.81
N GLN A 459 40.42 -11.62 -11.41
CA GLN A 459 39.46 -10.70 -10.80
C GLN A 459 39.94 -10.16 -9.44
N THR A 460 40.51 -11.02 -8.57
CA THR A 460 41.03 -10.57 -7.27
C THR A 460 42.27 -9.68 -7.40
N LEU A 461 43.12 -9.93 -8.40
CA LEU A 461 44.30 -9.10 -8.69
C LEU A 461 43.90 -7.76 -9.29
N TYR A 462 42.92 -7.76 -10.21
CA TYR A 462 42.34 -6.54 -10.75
C TYR A 462 41.69 -5.69 -9.65
N LEU A 463 40.94 -6.34 -8.76
CA LEU A 463 40.34 -5.71 -7.59
C LEU A 463 41.41 -5.07 -6.68
N ALA A 464 42.48 -5.80 -6.34
CA ALA A 464 43.59 -5.26 -5.56
C ALA A 464 44.20 -4.01 -6.21
N SER A 465 44.42 -4.04 -7.53
CA SER A 465 44.93 -2.89 -8.30
C SER A 465 43.99 -1.68 -8.20
N MET A 466 42.67 -1.88 -8.32
CA MET A 466 41.67 -0.81 -8.16
C MET A 466 41.65 -0.23 -6.75
N LEU A 467 41.69 -1.07 -5.73
CA LEU A 467 41.69 -0.66 -4.33
C LEU A 467 42.93 0.18 -3.98
N ILE A 468 44.11 -0.27 -4.42
CA ILE A 468 45.36 0.46 -4.21
C ILE A 468 45.27 1.85 -4.86
N LYS A 469 44.84 1.92 -6.14
CA LYS A 469 44.67 3.20 -6.84
C LYS A 469 43.69 4.13 -6.13
N ALA A 470 42.55 3.62 -5.68
CA ALA A 470 41.54 4.40 -4.97
C ALA A 470 42.07 4.96 -3.64
N LEU A 471 42.78 4.14 -2.84
CA LEU A 471 43.39 4.59 -1.58
C LEU A 471 44.44 5.69 -1.79
N TRP A 472 45.28 5.56 -2.82
CA TRP A 472 46.27 6.59 -3.15
C TRP A 472 45.61 7.89 -3.60
N ASN A 473 44.56 7.81 -4.42
CA ASN A 473 43.79 8.99 -4.84
C ASN A 473 43.15 9.70 -3.63
N ASN A 474 42.55 8.94 -2.71
CA ASN A 474 41.96 9.49 -1.47
C ASN A 474 43.03 10.16 -0.58
N ALA A 475 44.22 9.55 -0.45
CA ALA A 475 45.32 10.12 0.30
C ALA A 475 45.84 11.44 -0.33
N LEU A 476 45.95 11.49 -1.66
CA LEU A 476 46.33 12.71 -2.40
C LEU A 476 45.29 13.82 -2.23
N ALA A 477 44.00 13.49 -2.32
CA ALA A 477 42.91 14.43 -2.11
C ALA A 477 42.91 15.00 -0.68
N ALA A 478 43.08 14.14 0.33
CA ALA A 478 43.18 14.56 1.73
C ALA A 478 44.37 15.50 1.96
N LYS A 479 45.54 15.19 1.39
CA LYS A 479 46.73 16.08 1.45
C LYS A 479 46.48 17.43 0.79
N ALA A 480 45.78 17.46 -0.35
CA ALA A 480 45.42 18.70 -1.02
C ALA A 480 44.48 19.57 -0.17
N GLN A 481 43.48 18.97 0.48
CA GLN A 481 42.56 19.67 1.41
C GLN A 481 43.31 20.26 2.61
N LEU A 482 44.19 19.48 3.25
CA LEU A 482 45.03 19.94 4.35
C LEU A 482 45.93 21.11 3.96
N SER A 483 46.51 21.08 2.75
CA SER A 483 47.34 22.19 2.24
C SER A 483 46.53 23.47 1.96
N LYS A 484 45.27 23.34 1.52
CA LYS A 484 44.36 24.48 1.33
C LYS A 484 43.93 25.09 2.67
N GLN A 485 43.59 24.27 3.66
CA GLN A 485 43.27 24.74 5.01
C GLN A 485 44.48 25.39 5.70
N SER A 486 45.69 24.83 5.56
CA SER A 486 46.89 25.44 6.12
C SER A 486 47.21 26.78 5.45
N SER A 487 47.00 26.90 4.13
CA SER A 487 47.19 28.16 3.39
C SER A 487 46.22 29.26 3.85
N PHE A 488 44.96 28.92 4.15
CA PHE A 488 43.97 29.85 4.68
C PHE A 488 44.26 30.26 6.13
N ALA A 489 44.67 29.31 6.98
CA ALA A 489 45.10 29.60 8.36
C ALA A 489 46.36 30.49 8.40
N SER A 490 47.29 30.31 7.45
CA SER A 490 48.45 31.20 7.32
C SER A 490 48.10 32.60 6.81
N LEU A 491 47.03 32.77 6.02
CA LEU A 491 46.53 34.10 5.60
C LEU A 491 45.81 34.84 6.72
N LEU A 492 45.16 34.13 7.65
CA LEU A 492 44.54 34.74 8.84
C LEU A 492 45.57 35.17 9.89
N ASN A 493 46.70 34.46 10.01
CA ASN A 493 47.78 34.79 10.94
C ASN A 493 48.69 35.95 10.49
N THR A 494 48.51 36.50 9.28
CA THR A 494 49.33 37.63 8.79
C THR A 494 48.79 39.03 9.14
N ASN A 495 47.69 39.14 9.91
CA ASN A 495 47.13 40.43 10.34
C ASN A 495 47.24 40.65 11.87
N LEU A 496 48.45 40.62 12.42
CA LEU A 496 48.75 41.22 13.73
C LEU A 496 49.62 42.46 13.50
N PRO A 497 49.15 43.68 13.86
CA PRO A 497 49.89 44.90 13.58
C PRO A 497 51.13 45.00 14.46
N ILE A 498 52.27 45.27 13.80
CA ILE A 498 53.54 45.62 14.43
C ILE A 498 53.31 46.85 15.31
N GLY A 499 53.47 46.65 16.63
CA GLY A 499 53.36 47.71 17.63
C GLY A 499 54.41 48.80 17.43
N ASN A 500 53.95 50.05 17.45
CA ASN A 500 54.78 51.24 17.61
C ASN A 500 55.70 51.09 18.83
N LYS A 501 57.01 51.18 18.62
CA LYS A 501 57.98 51.47 19.69
C LYS A 501 58.40 52.92 19.60
N LYS A 502 58.02 53.64 20.67
CA LYS A 502 58.51 54.92 21.22
C LYS A 502 58.38 56.18 20.37
#